data_AF-A0AAE1VZY6-F1
#
_entry.id   AF-A0AAE1VZY6-F1
#
_cell.length_a   1.000
_cell.length_b   1.000
_cell.length_c   1.000
_cell.angle_alpha   90.00
_cell.angle_beta   90.00
_cell.angle_gamma   90.00
#
_symmetry.space_group_name_H-M   'P 1'
#
loop_
_entity.id
_entity.type
_entity.pdbx_description
1 polymer ?
#
loop_
_entity_poly.entity_id
_entity_poly.type
_entity_poly.pdbx_seq_one_letter_code
_entity_poly.pdbx_strand_id
1 'polypeptide(L)'
;MATSTLTGLLNHVAGIFPSRRALSVSGKFDLTHARLNQLVEHAAAQLLAAGVKPGDVVALTFPNTVEFVVMFLAVIRVRATAAPLNAAYTFDEFEFYLSDSESKLLLTSKEGNEPAQAAAAKLNIPHLSATLPTADSDIILSPTQSKFDTDSLAKLTNDPSDAALFLHTSGTTSRPKGVPLTQQNLYSSVQNIKSVYKITESDSTVIVLPLFHVHGLLAGLLSSLGAGAAVALPAAGRFSASTFWSDMNKYKATWYTAVPTIHQIILDRHLGPRTLLPEASVYPKLQCVFGACDYGSVRGGIWCASFGGVRYDGGYTLDGVKSVARGRPT
;
A
#
# COMPACT_ATOMS: atom_id res chain seq x y z
N MET A 1 27.34 3.28 -5.64
CA MET A 1 26.56 2.01 -5.56
C MET A 1 25.12 2.41 -5.30
N ALA A 2 24.17 1.94 -6.11
CA ALA A 2 22.75 2.24 -5.86
C ALA A 2 22.36 1.63 -4.50
N THR A 3 21.92 2.45 -3.56
CA THR A 3 21.45 2.00 -2.25
C THR A 3 20.20 1.14 -2.44
N SER A 4 20.21 -0.09 -1.92
CA SER A 4 19.13 -1.06 -2.02
C SER A 4 17.97 -0.74 -1.05
N THR A 5 17.48 0.50 -1.08
CA THR A 5 16.34 0.97 -0.28
C THR A 5 15.08 1.02 -1.14
N LEU A 6 13.91 0.84 -0.51
CA LEU A 6 12.62 1.02 -1.19
C LEU A 6 12.47 2.47 -1.66
N THR A 7 12.83 3.44 -0.82
CA THR A 7 12.79 4.86 -1.19
C THR A 7 13.68 5.15 -2.39
N GLY A 8 14.90 4.60 -2.43
CA GLY A 8 15.81 4.75 -3.57
C GLY A 8 15.25 4.14 -4.85
N LEU A 9 14.61 2.97 -4.77
CA LEU A 9 13.94 2.34 -5.90
C LEU A 9 12.81 3.22 -6.46
N LEU A 10 11.94 3.75 -5.60
CA LEU A 10 10.81 4.58 -6.03
C LEU A 10 11.27 5.92 -6.63
N ASN A 11 12.29 6.54 -6.05
CA ASN A 11 12.90 7.76 -6.61
C ASN A 11 13.51 7.48 -8.00
N HIS A 12 14.17 6.33 -8.16
CA HIS A 12 14.71 5.91 -9.46
C HIS A 12 13.61 5.68 -10.50
N VAL A 13 12.53 4.99 -10.12
CA VAL A 13 11.36 4.80 -10.99
C VAL A 13 10.74 6.14 -11.40
N ALA A 14 10.59 7.08 -10.48
CA ALA A 14 10.06 8.41 -10.79
C ALA A 14 10.95 9.20 -11.77
N GLY A 15 12.26 8.95 -11.76
CA GLY A 15 13.21 9.51 -12.73
C GLY A 15 13.14 8.87 -14.12
N ILE A 16 12.92 7.55 -14.21
CA ILE A 16 12.84 6.83 -15.50
C ILE A 16 11.46 6.98 -16.15
N PHE A 17 10.39 6.96 -15.34
CA PHE A 17 9.01 6.95 -15.82
C PHE A 17 8.19 8.17 -15.32
N PRO A 18 8.70 9.41 -15.40
CA PRO A 18 8.12 10.56 -14.72
C PRO A 18 6.67 10.87 -15.13
N SER A 19 6.35 10.64 -16.41
CA SER A 19 5.04 10.93 -16.99
C SER A 19 4.09 9.73 -17.02
N ARG A 20 4.56 8.53 -16.64
CA ARG A 20 3.66 7.37 -16.55
C ARG A 20 2.76 7.52 -15.33
N ARG A 21 1.54 7.01 -15.46
CA ARG A 21 0.57 6.92 -14.37
C ARG A 21 1.12 6.03 -13.24
N ALA A 22 1.05 6.53 -12.02
CA ALA A 22 1.44 5.81 -10.80
C ALA A 22 0.21 5.44 -9.97
N LEU A 23 -0.65 6.41 -9.67
CA LEU A 23 -1.81 6.22 -8.79
C LEU A 23 -3.06 6.88 -9.38
N SER A 24 -4.16 6.14 -9.43
CA SER A 24 -5.44 6.69 -9.87
C SER A 24 -6.57 6.34 -8.90
N VAL A 25 -7.53 7.25 -8.78
CA VAL A 25 -8.80 7.04 -8.07
C VAL A 25 -9.92 7.52 -8.98
N SER A 26 -10.93 6.67 -9.19
CA SER A 26 -12.02 6.95 -10.13
C SER A 26 -12.72 8.28 -9.83
N GLY A 27 -12.65 9.20 -10.78
CA GLY A 27 -13.29 10.51 -10.70
C GLY A 27 -12.64 11.50 -9.72
N LYS A 28 -11.46 11.18 -9.17
CA LYS A 28 -10.78 12.02 -8.17
C LYS A 28 -9.33 12.36 -8.53
N PHE A 29 -8.50 11.35 -8.78
CA PHE A 29 -7.05 11.54 -8.96
C PHE A 29 -6.50 10.70 -10.10
N ASP A 30 -5.53 11.24 -10.83
CA ASP A 30 -4.67 10.51 -11.77
C ASP A 30 -3.25 11.07 -11.71
N LEU A 31 -2.44 10.52 -10.81
CA LEU A 31 -1.09 10.99 -10.49
C LEU A 31 -0.04 10.24 -11.31
N THR A 32 0.93 10.98 -11.83
CA THR A 32 2.13 10.40 -12.44
C THR A 32 3.14 9.98 -11.37
N HIS A 33 4.15 9.18 -11.73
CA HIS A 33 5.25 8.84 -10.82
C HIS A 33 6.00 10.08 -10.33
N ALA A 34 6.24 11.07 -11.21
CA ALA A 34 6.86 12.33 -10.80
C ALA A 34 5.99 13.11 -9.81
N ARG A 35 4.66 13.19 -10.05
CA ARG A 35 3.77 13.92 -9.13
C ARG A 35 3.65 13.21 -7.79
N LEU A 36 3.55 11.88 -7.77
CA LEU A 36 3.59 11.10 -6.54
C LEU A 36 4.89 11.36 -5.75
N ASN A 37 6.04 11.35 -6.42
CA ASN A 37 7.31 11.63 -5.78
C ASN A 37 7.38 13.03 -5.16
N GLN A 38 6.87 14.05 -5.86
CA GLN A 38 6.76 15.42 -5.33
C GLN A 38 5.88 15.48 -4.09
N LEU A 39 4.71 14.82 -4.11
CA LEU A 39 3.82 14.75 -2.96
C LEU A 39 4.51 14.07 -1.77
N VAL A 40 5.28 13.02 -2.00
CA VAL A 40 6.04 12.31 -0.96
C VAL A 40 7.13 13.19 -0.35
N GLU A 41 7.93 13.90 -1.17
CA GLU A 41 8.95 14.82 -0.65
C GLU A 41 8.32 15.98 0.13
N HIS A 42 7.22 16.55 -0.37
CA HIS A 42 6.48 17.61 0.34
C HIS A 42 5.90 17.12 1.68
N ALA A 43 5.31 15.92 1.69
CA ALA A 43 4.80 15.28 2.89
C ALA A 43 5.92 14.97 3.91
N ALA A 44 7.07 14.50 3.43
CA ALA A 44 8.22 14.19 4.26
C ALA A 44 8.77 15.45 4.95
N ALA A 45 8.86 16.58 4.23
CA ALA A 45 9.24 17.86 4.83
C ALA A 45 8.24 18.30 5.92
N GLN A 46 6.95 18.05 5.71
CA GLN A 46 5.92 18.31 6.72
C GLN A 46 6.07 17.46 7.98
N LEU A 47 6.37 16.17 7.83
CA LEU A 47 6.61 15.27 8.95
C LEU A 47 7.84 15.69 9.77
N LEU A 48 8.92 16.13 9.11
CA LEU A 48 10.11 16.63 9.81
C LEU A 48 9.82 17.87 10.65
N ALA A 49 9.12 18.86 10.10
CA ALA A 49 8.77 20.03 10.93
C ALA A 49 7.74 19.68 12.01
N ALA A 50 6.91 18.65 11.78
CA ALA A 50 6.06 18.07 12.81
C ALA A 50 6.82 17.35 13.93
N GLY A 51 8.14 17.27 13.84
CA GLY A 51 9.02 16.72 14.86
C GLY A 51 9.30 15.23 14.73
N VAL A 52 8.87 14.59 13.63
CA VAL A 52 9.20 13.18 13.36
C VAL A 52 10.70 13.06 13.10
N LYS A 53 11.33 12.11 13.77
CA LYS A 53 12.77 11.83 13.69
C LYS A 53 13.05 10.46 13.08
N PRO A 54 14.26 10.24 12.54
CA PRO A 54 14.71 8.91 12.19
C PRO A 54 14.56 7.93 13.36
N GLY A 55 13.98 6.76 13.11
CA GLY A 55 13.71 5.72 14.10
C GLY A 55 12.37 5.86 14.85
N ASP A 56 11.65 6.98 14.72
CA ASP A 56 10.31 7.09 15.29
C ASP A 56 9.33 6.13 14.59
N VAL A 57 8.36 5.61 15.34
CA VAL A 57 7.24 4.84 14.77
C VAL A 57 6.04 5.77 14.59
N VAL A 58 5.48 5.80 13.39
CA VAL A 58 4.31 6.60 13.03
C VAL A 58 3.15 5.68 12.68
N ALA A 59 2.08 5.73 13.47
CA ALA A 59 0.87 4.96 13.21
C ALA A 59 0.04 5.60 12.09
N LEU A 60 -0.48 4.79 11.17
CA LEU A 60 -1.31 5.24 10.06
C LEU A 60 -2.66 4.53 10.08
N THR A 61 -3.73 5.28 10.28
CA THR A 61 -5.10 4.77 10.24
C THR A 61 -5.87 5.43 9.11
N PHE A 62 -5.91 4.76 7.96
CA PHE A 62 -6.55 5.27 6.74
C PHE A 62 -7.34 4.18 6.02
N PRO A 63 -8.36 4.55 5.24
CA PRO A 63 -8.83 3.73 4.12
C PRO A 63 -7.76 3.61 3.02
N ASN A 64 -8.03 2.84 1.96
CA ASN A 64 -7.17 2.76 0.78
C ASN A 64 -7.26 4.05 -0.06
N THR A 65 -6.62 5.13 0.40
CA THR A 65 -6.64 6.45 -0.26
C THR A 65 -5.27 6.88 -0.76
N VAL A 66 -5.21 7.95 -1.55
CA VAL A 66 -3.94 8.52 -2.02
C VAL A 66 -3.13 9.06 -0.84
N GLU A 67 -3.79 9.66 0.13
CA GLU A 67 -3.16 10.17 1.36
C GLU A 67 -2.46 9.06 2.13
N PHE A 68 -3.07 7.87 2.25
CA PHE A 68 -2.38 6.74 2.86
C PHE A 68 -1.06 6.42 2.15
N VAL A 69 -1.08 6.35 0.82
CA VAL A 69 0.13 6.02 0.04
C VAL A 69 1.19 7.09 0.20
N VAL A 70 0.81 8.37 0.07
CA VAL A 70 1.73 9.50 0.26
C VAL A 70 2.32 9.50 1.67
N MET A 71 1.48 9.35 2.70
CA MET A 71 1.94 9.37 4.10
C MET A 71 2.82 8.17 4.44
N PHE A 72 2.47 6.97 3.98
CA PHE A 72 3.32 5.79 4.16
C PHE A 72 4.72 6.02 3.57
N LEU A 73 4.79 6.49 2.32
CA LEU A 73 6.05 6.74 1.63
C LEU A 73 6.84 7.91 2.27
N ALA A 74 6.13 8.93 2.75
CA ALA A 74 6.74 10.08 3.44
C ALA A 74 7.37 9.69 4.78
N VAL A 75 6.70 8.85 5.56
CA VAL A 75 7.23 8.34 6.85
C VAL A 75 8.53 7.57 6.62
N ILE A 76 8.55 6.64 5.67
CA ILE A 76 9.79 5.89 5.40
C ILE A 76 10.88 6.77 4.77
N ARG A 77 10.50 7.81 4.03
CA ARG A 77 11.42 8.80 3.45
C ARG A 77 12.15 9.61 4.53
N VAL A 78 11.49 9.95 5.64
CA VAL A 78 12.12 10.61 6.81
C VAL A 78 12.88 9.65 7.73
N ARG A 79 13.07 8.39 7.31
CA ARG A 79 13.74 7.31 8.07
C ARG A 79 12.99 6.91 9.34
N ALA A 80 11.70 7.19 9.40
CA ALA A 80 10.79 6.69 10.42
C ALA A 80 10.16 5.36 9.96
N THR A 81 9.58 4.64 10.91
CA THR A 81 8.89 3.36 10.65
C THR A 81 7.39 3.61 10.55
N ALA A 82 6.79 3.23 9.43
CA ALA A 82 5.34 3.30 9.25
C ALA A 82 4.66 2.09 9.90
N ALA A 83 3.63 2.33 10.71
CA ALA A 83 2.78 1.30 11.33
C ALA A 83 1.32 1.44 10.85
N PRO A 84 0.96 0.88 9.68
CA PRO A 84 -0.42 0.86 9.22
C PRO A 84 -1.33 0.04 10.15
N LEU A 85 -2.42 0.61 10.61
CA LEU A 85 -3.40 -0.03 11.50
C LEU A 85 -4.76 -0.15 10.82
N ASN A 86 -5.53 -1.15 11.23
CA ASN A 86 -6.89 -1.35 10.75
C ASN A 86 -7.81 -0.24 11.28
N ALA A 87 -8.44 0.52 10.39
CA ALA A 87 -9.40 1.57 10.76
C ALA A 87 -10.65 1.03 11.50
N ALA A 88 -10.91 -0.27 11.45
CA ALA A 88 -12.01 -0.92 12.15
C ALA A 88 -11.65 -1.40 13.58
N TYR A 89 -10.44 -1.14 14.07
CA TYR A 89 -10.09 -1.48 15.44
C TYR A 89 -10.93 -0.71 16.46
N THR A 90 -11.19 -1.38 17.58
CA THR A 90 -11.79 -0.79 18.77
C THR A 90 -10.77 0.10 19.50
N PHE A 91 -11.27 0.89 20.45
CA PHE A 91 -10.41 1.71 21.31
C PHE A 91 -9.33 0.88 22.01
N ASP A 92 -9.69 -0.24 22.63
CA ASP A 92 -8.75 -1.09 23.38
C ASP A 92 -7.67 -1.69 22.46
N GLU A 93 -8.05 -2.08 21.24
CA GLU A 93 -7.09 -2.55 20.23
C GLU A 93 -6.14 -1.44 19.80
N PHE A 94 -6.63 -0.21 19.56
CA PHE A 94 -5.77 0.92 19.25
C PHE A 94 -4.83 1.26 20.40
N GLU A 95 -5.32 1.30 21.64
CA GLU A 95 -4.49 1.53 22.82
C GLU A 95 -3.37 0.49 22.91
N PHE A 96 -3.71 -0.78 22.75
CA PHE A 96 -2.73 -1.87 22.73
C PHE A 96 -1.67 -1.66 21.63
N TYR A 97 -2.08 -1.48 20.37
CA TYR A 97 -1.14 -1.41 19.25
C TYR A 97 -0.30 -0.13 19.25
N LEU A 98 -0.87 1.02 19.64
CA LEU A 98 -0.14 2.27 19.77
C LEU A 98 0.89 2.20 20.89
N SER A 99 0.55 1.57 22.02
CA SER A 99 1.47 1.35 23.13
C SER A 99 2.59 0.35 22.79
N ASP A 100 2.25 -0.78 22.17
CA ASP A 100 3.21 -1.85 21.84
C ASP A 100 4.24 -1.39 20.78
N SER A 101 3.81 -0.55 19.84
CA SER A 101 4.68 0.04 18.83
C SER A 101 5.45 1.28 19.31
N GLU A 102 5.21 1.75 20.54
CA GLU A 102 5.74 3.01 21.08
C GLU A 102 5.55 4.21 20.13
N SER A 103 4.40 4.26 19.44
CA SER A 103 4.11 5.23 18.39
C SER A 103 4.31 6.67 18.86
N LYS A 104 4.99 7.48 18.06
CA LYS A 104 5.29 8.90 18.32
C LYS A 104 4.32 9.86 17.66
N LEU A 105 3.55 9.39 16.68
CA LEU A 105 2.58 10.17 15.94
C LEU A 105 1.48 9.27 15.40
N LEU A 106 0.23 9.71 15.49
CA LEU A 106 -0.91 9.13 14.78
C LEU A 106 -1.27 9.99 13.57
N LEU A 107 -1.34 9.35 12.40
CA LEU A 107 -1.83 9.94 11.16
C LEU A 107 -3.18 9.33 10.77
N THR A 108 -4.14 10.18 10.41
CA THR A 108 -5.46 9.75 9.89
C THR A 108 -5.83 10.47 8.61
N SER A 109 -6.88 10.00 7.92
CA SER A 109 -7.54 10.82 6.90
C SER A 109 -8.20 12.05 7.52
N LYS A 110 -8.66 12.98 6.67
CA LYS A 110 -9.39 14.19 7.09
C LYS A 110 -10.62 13.88 7.94
N GLU A 111 -11.31 12.79 7.63
CA GLU A 111 -12.51 12.33 8.34
C GLU A 111 -12.21 11.84 9.76
N GLY A 112 -10.93 11.58 10.07
CA GLY A 112 -10.49 11.10 11.36
C GLY A 112 -10.76 9.61 11.60
N ASN A 113 -10.53 9.17 12.82
CA ASN A 113 -10.89 7.86 13.34
C ASN A 113 -11.03 8.00 14.85
N GLU A 114 -12.27 8.09 15.33
CA GLU A 114 -12.56 8.44 16.72
C GLU A 114 -11.93 7.47 17.74
N PRO A 115 -12.04 6.13 17.59
CA PRO A 115 -11.33 5.19 18.47
C PRO A 115 -9.81 5.39 18.50
N ALA A 116 -9.18 5.59 17.33
CA ALA A 116 -7.73 5.79 17.25
C ALA A 116 -7.31 7.12 17.90
N GLN A 117 -8.05 8.20 17.65
CA GLN A 117 -7.78 9.52 18.21
C GLN A 117 -7.96 9.54 19.73
N ALA A 118 -8.99 8.87 20.25
CA ALA A 118 -9.19 8.73 21.68
C ALA A 118 -8.05 7.94 22.34
N ALA A 119 -7.63 6.82 21.74
CA ALA A 119 -6.52 6.01 22.25
C ALA A 119 -5.19 6.79 22.22
N ALA A 120 -4.90 7.49 21.12
CA ALA A 120 -3.72 8.35 20.99
C ALA A 120 -3.72 9.47 22.04
N ALA A 121 -4.86 10.12 22.28
CA ALA A 121 -5.00 11.14 23.31
C ALA A 121 -4.72 10.59 24.71
N LYS A 122 -5.25 9.41 25.05
CA LYS A 122 -4.96 8.72 26.34
C LYS A 122 -3.47 8.43 26.52
N LEU A 123 -2.79 8.06 25.44
CA LEU A 123 -1.35 7.75 25.43
C LEU A 123 -0.45 8.99 25.25
N ASN A 124 -1.03 10.19 25.16
CA ASN A 124 -0.31 11.45 24.86
C ASN A 124 0.46 11.42 23.53
N ILE A 125 -0.06 10.69 22.54
CA ILE A 125 0.50 10.62 21.19
C ILE A 125 -0.12 11.75 20.35
N PRO A 126 0.68 12.66 19.76
CA PRO A 126 0.17 13.67 18.85
C PRO A 126 -0.61 13.07 17.68
N HIS A 127 -1.63 13.80 17.23
CA HIS A 127 -2.46 13.42 16.08
C HIS A 127 -2.39 14.48 15.00
N LEU A 128 -2.21 14.05 13.74
CA LEU A 128 -2.39 14.89 12.57
C LEU A 128 -3.31 14.17 11.56
N SER A 129 -4.16 14.94 10.88
CA SER A 129 -4.89 14.46 9.71
C SER A 129 -4.21 14.88 8.42
N ALA A 130 -4.22 14.01 7.41
CA ALA A 130 -3.68 14.30 6.08
C ALA A 130 -4.81 14.38 5.05
N THR A 131 -4.75 15.37 4.17
CA THR A 131 -5.72 15.54 3.08
C THR A 131 -5.03 16.01 1.80
N LEU A 132 -5.44 15.44 0.67
CA LEU A 132 -5.05 15.93 -0.65
C LEU A 132 -6.29 16.54 -1.34
N PRO A 133 -6.41 17.87 -1.44
CA PRO A 133 -7.63 18.49 -1.98
C PRO A 133 -7.88 18.18 -3.47
N THR A 134 -6.83 18.28 -4.30
CA THR A 134 -6.86 18.04 -5.75
C THR A 134 -5.54 17.42 -6.20
N ALA A 135 -5.48 16.88 -7.43
CA ALA A 135 -4.27 16.28 -7.98
C ALA A 135 -3.09 17.27 -8.11
N ASP A 136 -3.39 18.55 -8.34
CA ASP A 136 -2.41 19.63 -8.50
C ASP A 136 -2.05 20.32 -7.18
N SER A 137 -2.83 20.07 -6.12
CA SER A 137 -2.52 20.58 -4.77
C SER A 137 -1.46 19.72 -4.10
N ASP A 138 -0.74 20.30 -3.15
CA ASP A 138 0.10 19.53 -2.24
C ASP A 138 -0.72 18.93 -1.09
N ILE A 139 -0.15 17.90 -0.44
CA ILE A 139 -0.77 17.32 0.74
C ILE A 139 -0.75 18.33 1.89
N ILE A 140 -1.82 18.35 2.69
CA ILE A 140 -1.95 19.24 3.84
C ILE A 140 -2.05 18.38 5.10
N LEU A 141 -1.15 18.62 6.07
CA LEU A 141 -1.29 18.11 7.42
C LEU A 141 -2.03 19.12 8.31
N SER A 142 -2.94 18.63 9.15
CA SER A 142 -3.72 19.43 10.09
C SER A 142 -3.65 18.86 11.52
N PRO A 143 -3.42 19.69 12.56
CA PRO A 143 -3.14 21.13 12.51
C PRO A 143 -1.87 21.48 11.72
N THR A 144 -1.96 22.55 10.92
CA THR A 144 -0.85 23.02 10.08
C THR A 144 0.29 23.51 10.97
N GLN A 145 1.49 22.97 10.75
CA GLN A 145 2.70 23.49 11.39
C GLN A 145 3.31 24.60 10.54
N SER A 146 4.07 25.49 11.17
CA SER A 146 4.71 26.63 10.50
C SER A 146 5.81 26.17 9.52
N LYS A 147 6.26 27.10 8.67
CA LYS A 147 7.17 26.91 7.51
C LYS A 147 8.09 25.69 7.62
N PHE A 148 7.98 24.78 6.64
CA PHE A 148 8.78 23.57 6.53
C PHE A 148 10.11 23.87 5.85
N ASP A 149 11.22 23.43 6.44
CA ASP A 149 12.56 23.56 5.86
C ASP A 149 12.90 22.36 4.96
N THR A 150 12.93 22.59 3.65
CA THR A 150 13.29 21.57 2.66
C THR A 150 14.77 21.17 2.69
N ASP A 151 15.65 22.03 3.21
CA ASP A 151 17.09 21.77 3.24
C ASP A 151 17.44 20.65 4.23
N SER A 152 16.64 20.51 5.29
CA SER A 152 16.77 19.43 6.27
C SER A 152 16.45 18.05 5.65
N LEU A 153 15.45 17.98 4.76
CA LEU A 153 15.09 16.74 4.07
C LEU A 153 16.14 16.31 3.04
N ALA A 154 16.74 17.28 2.33
CA ALA A 154 17.79 17.02 1.34
C ALA A 154 19.05 16.38 1.95
N LYS A 155 19.32 16.63 3.24
CA LYS A 155 20.45 16.04 3.97
C LYS A 155 20.18 14.61 4.44
N LEU A 156 18.92 14.16 4.48
CA LEU A 156 18.56 12.81 4.91
C LEU A 156 18.78 11.80 3.78
N THR A 157 19.70 10.87 4.00
CA THR A 157 19.90 9.68 3.16
C THR A 157 19.33 8.46 3.87
N ASN A 158 18.41 7.74 3.23
CA ASN A 158 17.87 6.48 3.76
C ASN A 158 18.92 5.36 3.71
N ASP A 159 19.02 4.60 4.78
CA ASP A 159 19.90 3.43 4.89
C ASP A 159 19.12 2.13 4.65
N PRO A 160 19.69 1.12 3.97
CA PRO A 160 19.05 -0.19 3.81
C PRO A 160 18.60 -0.85 5.12
N SER A 161 19.28 -0.57 6.23
CA SER A 161 18.97 -1.08 7.57
C SER A 161 17.91 -0.27 8.33
N ASP A 162 17.51 0.90 7.84
CA ASP A 162 16.45 1.69 8.48
C ASP A 162 15.15 0.86 8.52
N ALA A 163 14.53 0.78 9.70
CA ALA A 163 13.20 0.20 9.84
C ALA A 163 12.17 1.08 9.12
N ALA A 164 11.35 0.46 8.26
CA ALA A 164 10.43 1.14 7.36
C ALA A 164 8.97 0.74 7.59
N LEU A 165 8.71 -0.50 7.97
CA LEU A 165 7.36 -1.01 8.17
C LEU A 165 7.27 -1.82 9.46
N PHE A 166 6.37 -1.42 10.35
CA PHE A 166 6.01 -2.18 11.55
C PHE A 166 4.67 -2.86 11.31
N LEU A 167 4.62 -4.17 11.49
CA LEU A 167 3.39 -4.95 11.39
C LEU A 167 3.21 -5.82 12.61
N HIS A 168 1.99 -5.82 13.14
CA HIS A 168 1.54 -6.83 14.08
C HIS A 168 1.03 -8.04 13.32
N THR A 169 1.72 -9.17 13.47
CA THR A 169 1.19 -10.46 13.05
C THR A 169 0.44 -11.08 14.22
N SER A 170 -0.70 -11.72 13.95
CA SER A 170 -1.40 -12.60 14.88
C SER A 170 -0.51 -13.80 15.20
N GLY A 171 0.49 -13.60 16.06
CA GLY A 171 1.34 -14.66 16.57
C GLY A 171 0.50 -15.68 17.33
N THR A 172 0.91 -16.93 17.32
CA THR A 172 0.31 -18.03 18.11
C THR A 172 0.56 -17.90 19.62
N THR A 173 1.30 -16.88 20.04
CA THR A 173 1.44 -16.46 21.43
C THR A 173 0.37 -15.43 21.77
N SER A 174 -0.16 -15.43 23.00
CA SER A 174 -1.21 -14.52 23.48
C SER A 174 -0.91 -13.01 23.39
N ARG A 175 0.25 -12.62 22.83
CA ARG A 175 0.62 -11.26 22.45
C ARG A 175 1.19 -11.25 21.03
N PRO A 176 0.64 -10.45 20.10
CA PRO A 176 1.29 -10.14 18.82
C PRO A 176 2.73 -9.67 19.04
N LYS A 177 3.67 -10.11 18.20
CA LYS A 177 5.04 -9.56 18.18
C LYS A 177 5.16 -8.58 17.02
N GLY A 178 5.49 -7.34 17.31
CA GLY A 178 5.89 -6.38 16.29
C GLY A 178 7.21 -6.79 15.66
N VAL A 179 7.21 -6.94 14.33
CA VAL A 179 8.44 -7.22 13.57
C VAL A 179 8.74 -6.01 12.69
N PRO A 180 9.75 -5.19 13.01
CA PRO A 180 10.16 -4.11 12.13
C PRO A 180 10.81 -4.70 10.87
N LEU A 181 10.29 -4.32 9.71
CA LEU A 181 10.84 -4.64 8.40
C LEU A 181 11.65 -3.46 7.89
N THR A 182 12.87 -3.74 7.46
CA THR A 182 13.82 -2.72 6.98
C THR A 182 13.52 -2.27 5.55
N GLN A 183 14.08 -1.13 5.15
CA GLN A 183 14.13 -0.67 3.76
C GLN A 183 14.61 -1.79 2.81
N GLN A 184 15.66 -2.53 3.19
CA GLN A 184 16.19 -3.66 2.42
C GLN A 184 15.19 -4.81 2.32
N ASN A 185 14.45 -5.14 3.40
CA ASN A 185 13.44 -6.20 3.35
C ASN A 185 12.34 -5.85 2.34
N LEU A 186 11.85 -4.61 2.37
CA LEU A 186 10.82 -4.15 1.44
C LEU A 186 11.35 -4.09 0.00
N TYR A 187 12.54 -3.54 -0.22
CA TYR A 187 13.20 -3.51 -1.52
C TYR A 187 13.34 -4.92 -2.11
N SER A 188 13.90 -5.85 -1.35
CA SER A 188 14.14 -7.22 -1.81
C SER A 188 12.83 -7.94 -2.14
N SER A 189 11.79 -7.73 -1.33
CA SER A 189 10.47 -8.31 -1.57
C SER A 189 9.82 -7.75 -2.82
N VAL A 190 9.91 -6.43 -3.04
CA VAL A 190 9.43 -5.79 -4.27
C VAL A 190 10.14 -6.35 -5.50
N GLN A 191 11.48 -6.47 -5.47
CA GLN A 191 12.22 -7.04 -6.59
C GLN A 191 11.85 -8.51 -6.84
N ASN A 192 11.66 -9.30 -5.78
CA ASN A 192 11.23 -10.69 -5.90
C ASN A 192 9.84 -10.79 -6.57
N ILE A 193 8.84 -10.06 -6.05
CA ILE A 193 7.48 -10.04 -6.60
C ILE A 193 7.50 -9.60 -8.07
N LYS A 194 8.24 -8.53 -8.38
CA LYS A 194 8.43 -8.07 -9.76
C LYS A 194 9.02 -9.14 -10.65
N SER A 195 10.04 -9.86 -10.19
CA SER A 195 10.72 -10.90 -10.96
C SER A 195 9.83 -12.12 -11.19
N VAL A 196 9.16 -12.61 -10.14
CA VAL A 196 8.30 -13.81 -10.20
C VAL A 196 7.08 -13.56 -11.08
N TYR A 197 6.40 -12.43 -10.90
CA TYR A 197 5.21 -12.09 -11.68
C TYR A 197 5.54 -11.35 -12.97
N LYS A 198 6.82 -11.00 -13.17
CA LYS A 198 7.34 -10.29 -14.34
C LYS A 198 6.52 -9.01 -14.59
N ILE A 199 6.30 -8.25 -13.52
CA ILE A 199 5.60 -6.96 -13.54
C ILE A 199 6.52 -5.92 -14.14
N THR A 200 6.00 -5.17 -15.11
CA THR A 200 6.70 -4.14 -15.88
C THR A 200 5.99 -2.79 -15.75
N GLU A 201 6.59 -1.73 -16.27
CA GLU A 201 5.98 -0.40 -16.33
C GLU A 201 4.72 -0.34 -17.21
N SER A 202 4.50 -1.37 -18.03
CA SER A 202 3.33 -1.51 -18.90
C SER A 202 2.13 -2.14 -18.20
N ASP A 203 2.31 -2.61 -16.97
CA ASP A 203 1.25 -3.20 -16.18
C ASP A 203 0.41 -2.16 -15.43
N SER A 204 -0.79 -2.58 -15.05
CA SER A 204 -1.74 -1.79 -14.24
C SER A 204 -2.51 -2.73 -13.32
N THR A 205 -2.78 -2.32 -12.07
CA THR A 205 -3.51 -3.14 -11.09
C THR A 205 -4.64 -2.36 -10.42
N VAL A 206 -5.65 -3.07 -9.92
CA VAL A 206 -6.67 -2.52 -9.01
C VAL A 206 -6.44 -3.09 -7.62
N ILE A 207 -6.31 -2.22 -6.62
CA ILE A 207 -6.16 -2.64 -5.22
C ILE A 207 -7.50 -3.13 -4.69
N VAL A 208 -7.57 -4.44 -4.43
CA VAL A 208 -8.74 -5.11 -3.84
C VAL A 208 -8.51 -5.58 -2.40
N LEU A 209 -7.30 -5.40 -1.87
CA LEU A 209 -6.93 -5.76 -0.50
C LEU A 209 -6.61 -4.51 0.33
N PRO A 210 -6.77 -4.57 1.66
CA PRO A 210 -6.44 -3.43 2.51
C PRO A 210 -4.94 -3.11 2.49
N LEU A 211 -4.62 -1.82 2.41
CA LEU A 211 -3.23 -1.35 2.41
C LEU A 211 -2.59 -1.32 3.82
N PHE A 212 -3.37 -1.52 4.87
CA PHE A 212 -2.81 -1.78 6.21
C PHE A 212 -2.33 -3.23 6.39
N HIS A 213 -2.57 -4.10 5.41
CA HIS A 213 -2.03 -5.45 5.36
C HIS A 213 -0.92 -5.58 4.31
N VAL A 214 0.12 -6.36 4.65
CA VAL A 214 1.29 -6.57 3.79
C VAL A 214 0.95 -7.10 2.40
N HIS A 215 -0.11 -7.88 2.23
CA HIS A 215 -0.53 -8.35 0.90
C HIS A 215 -0.96 -7.18 0.01
N GLY A 216 -1.87 -6.33 0.49
CA GLY A 216 -2.30 -5.14 -0.26
C GLY A 216 -1.16 -4.14 -0.45
N LEU A 217 -0.41 -3.86 0.62
CA LEU A 217 0.67 -2.89 0.64
C LEU A 217 1.87 -3.33 -0.21
N LEU A 218 2.48 -4.46 0.11
CA LEU A 218 3.73 -4.90 -0.51
C LEU A 218 3.48 -5.54 -1.86
N ALA A 219 2.58 -6.52 -1.89
CA ALA A 219 2.33 -7.29 -3.11
C ALA A 219 1.52 -6.51 -4.12
N GLY A 220 0.48 -5.78 -3.74
CA GLY A 220 -0.33 -4.99 -4.68
C GLY A 220 0.31 -3.65 -5.03
N LEU A 221 0.52 -2.79 -4.03
CA LEU A 221 0.91 -1.39 -4.23
C LEU A 221 2.41 -1.21 -4.52
N LEU A 222 3.29 -1.60 -3.60
CA LEU A 222 4.72 -1.29 -3.67
C LEU A 222 5.42 -2.02 -4.81
N SER A 223 5.03 -3.25 -5.13
CA SER A 223 5.59 -4.00 -6.27
C SER A 223 5.26 -3.33 -7.61
N SER A 224 4.02 -2.87 -7.77
CA SER A 224 3.55 -2.14 -8.95
C SER A 224 4.29 -0.82 -9.10
N LEU A 225 4.32 -0.02 -8.05
CA LEU A 225 5.03 1.26 -8.06
C LEU A 225 6.52 1.05 -8.31
N GLY A 226 7.15 0.06 -7.67
CA GLY A 226 8.56 -0.28 -7.88
C GLY A 226 8.87 -0.82 -9.29
N ALA A 227 7.87 -1.21 -10.07
CA ALA A 227 8.01 -1.58 -11.47
C ALA A 227 7.78 -0.42 -12.45
N GLY A 228 7.34 0.75 -11.97
CA GLY A 228 6.85 1.82 -12.85
C GLY A 228 5.43 1.58 -13.37
N ALA A 229 4.73 0.57 -12.85
CA ALA A 229 3.36 0.22 -13.22
C ALA A 229 2.35 1.22 -12.61
N ALA A 230 1.11 1.15 -13.08
CA ALA A 230 0.00 1.95 -12.56
C ALA A 230 -0.80 1.19 -11.49
N VAL A 231 -1.30 1.93 -10.49
CA VAL A 231 -2.14 1.39 -9.41
C VAL A 231 -3.44 2.18 -9.32
N ALA A 232 -4.57 1.49 -9.41
CA ALA A 232 -5.89 2.06 -9.18
C ALA A 232 -6.37 1.72 -7.77
N LEU A 233 -6.68 2.76 -6.99
CA LEU A 233 -7.28 2.64 -5.67
C LEU A 233 -8.81 2.73 -5.77
N PRO A 234 -9.55 2.01 -4.90
CA PRO A 234 -11.01 2.06 -4.91
C PRO A 234 -11.51 3.45 -4.48
N ALA A 235 -12.46 4.02 -5.22
CA ALA A 235 -12.98 5.37 -4.95
C ALA A 235 -13.62 5.54 -3.57
N ALA A 236 -14.15 4.46 -3.00
CA ALA A 236 -14.73 4.38 -1.67
C ALA A 236 -13.71 4.05 -0.56
N GLY A 237 -12.42 3.96 -0.89
CA GLY A 237 -11.36 3.62 0.07
C GLY A 237 -11.37 2.15 0.53
N ARG A 238 -12.23 1.31 -0.06
CA ARG A 238 -12.32 -0.13 0.22
C ARG A 238 -12.79 -0.91 -1.00
N PHE A 239 -12.48 -2.20 -1.04
CA PHE A 239 -12.91 -3.08 -2.13
C PHE A 239 -14.44 -3.12 -2.28
N SER A 240 -14.90 -3.09 -3.53
CA SER A 240 -16.28 -3.38 -3.89
C SER A 240 -16.32 -4.31 -5.11
N ALA A 241 -16.99 -5.45 -4.95
CA ALA A 241 -17.23 -6.37 -6.07
C ALA A 241 -18.10 -5.73 -7.17
N SER A 242 -18.91 -4.72 -6.84
CA SER A 242 -19.78 -4.04 -7.82
C SER A 242 -19.01 -3.19 -8.82
N THR A 243 -17.89 -2.59 -8.42
CA THR A 243 -17.09 -1.71 -9.29
C THR A 243 -15.85 -2.41 -9.85
N PHE A 244 -15.52 -3.61 -9.34
CA PHE A 244 -14.30 -4.33 -9.72
C PHE A 244 -14.10 -4.41 -11.24
N TRP A 245 -15.03 -4.99 -11.99
CA TRP A 245 -14.87 -5.16 -13.45
C TRP A 245 -14.84 -3.82 -14.20
N SER A 246 -15.64 -2.84 -13.78
CA SER A 246 -15.58 -1.51 -14.39
C SER A 246 -14.25 -0.82 -14.12
N ASP A 247 -13.67 -0.97 -12.93
CA ASP A 247 -12.38 -0.41 -12.57
C ASP A 247 -11.25 -1.12 -13.33
N MET A 248 -11.27 -2.46 -13.41
CA MET A 248 -10.30 -3.23 -14.21
C MET A 248 -10.29 -2.77 -15.67
N ASN A 249 -11.46 -2.59 -16.28
CA ASN A 249 -11.59 -2.13 -17.67
C ASN A 249 -11.13 -0.68 -17.83
N LYS A 250 -11.61 0.23 -16.96
CA LYS A 250 -11.29 1.66 -17.01
C LYS A 250 -9.79 1.91 -16.90
N TYR A 251 -9.12 1.18 -16.02
CA TYR A 251 -7.69 1.33 -15.76
C TYR A 251 -6.80 0.42 -16.59
N LYS A 252 -7.39 -0.35 -17.52
CA LYS A 252 -6.69 -1.36 -18.33
C LYS A 252 -5.82 -2.25 -17.45
N ALA A 253 -6.34 -2.62 -16.29
CA ALA A 253 -5.61 -3.42 -15.33
C ALA A 253 -5.25 -4.75 -15.99
N THR A 254 -3.95 -5.05 -15.97
CA THR A 254 -3.37 -6.27 -16.53
C THR A 254 -3.29 -7.35 -15.47
N TRP A 255 -3.35 -7.00 -14.19
CA TRP A 255 -3.28 -7.96 -13.10
C TRP A 255 -3.99 -7.48 -11.83
N TYR A 256 -4.23 -8.40 -10.91
CA TYR A 256 -4.60 -8.11 -9.53
C TYR A 256 -4.14 -9.26 -8.62
N THR A 257 -4.07 -8.99 -7.32
CA THR A 257 -3.79 -10.01 -6.31
C THR A 257 -4.82 -9.93 -5.19
N ALA A 258 -5.23 -11.10 -4.70
CA ALA A 258 -6.34 -11.23 -3.76
C ALA A 258 -6.18 -12.50 -2.92
N VAL A 259 -6.93 -12.57 -1.83
CA VAL A 259 -7.09 -13.80 -1.03
C VAL A 259 -8.23 -14.67 -1.63
N PRO A 260 -8.27 -15.98 -1.36
CA PRO A 260 -9.26 -16.89 -1.94
C PRO A 260 -10.72 -16.41 -1.81
N THR A 261 -11.09 -15.84 -0.66
CA THR A 261 -12.45 -15.31 -0.41
C THR A 261 -12.83 -14.20 -1.37
N ILE A 262 -11.90 -13.31 -1.72
CA ILE A 262 -12.17 -12.22 -2.67
C ILE A 262 -12.35 -12.77 -4.09
N HIS A 263 -11.57 -13.79 -4.49
CA HIS A 263 -11.78 -14.48 -5.76
C HIS A 263 -13.17 -15.11 -5.85
N GLN A 264 -13.63 -15.76 -4.78
CA GLN A 264 -14.98 -16.32 -4.71
C GLN A 264 -16.05 -15.24 -4.84
N ILE A 265 -15.93 -14.14 -4.10
CA ILE A 265 -16.88 -13.01 -4.18
C ILE A 265 -16.97 -12.46 -5.62
N ILE A 266 -15.84 -12.31 -6.32
CA ILE A 266 -15.81 -11.83 -7.71
C ILE A 266 -16.50 -12.84 -8.65
N LEU A 267 -16.28 -14.14 -8.45
CA LEU A 267 -16.90 -15.20 -9.24
C LEU A 267 -18.40 -15.30 -9.01
N ASP A 268 -18.82 -15.37 -7.75
CA ASP A 268 -20.23 -15.53 -7.37
C ASP A 268 -21.05 -14.36 -7.91
N ARG A 269 -20.52 -13.14 -7.81
CA ARG A 269 -21.17 -11.97 -8.39
C ARG A 269 -21.26 -12.03 -9.91
N HIS A 270 -20.26 -12.60 -10.58
CA HIS A 270 -20.32 -12.77 -12.03
C HIS A 270 -21.34 -13.86 -12.42
N LEU A 271 -21.38 -14.97 -11.69
CA LEU A 271 -22.22 -16.14 -11.99
C LEU A 271 -23.68 -15.99 -11.52
N GLY A 272 -23.97 -14.99 -10.68
CA GLY A 272 -25.31 -14.71 -10.17
C GLY A 272 -26.34 -14.33 -11.25
N PRO A 273 -27.64 -14.45 -10.95
CA PRO A 273 -28.70 -14.18 -11.92
C PRO A 273 -28.64 -12.74 -12.45
N ARG A 274 -28.40 -12.62 -13.77
CA ARG A 274 -28.29 -11.42 -14.61
C ARG A 274 -28.57 -10.09 -13.89
N THR A 275 -27.51 -9.41 -13.48
CA THR A 275 -27.55 -7.96 -13.24
C THR A 275 -26.41 -7.29 -13.98
N LEU A 276 -26.73 -6.78 -15.17
CA LEU A 276 -26.09 -5.63 -15.81
C LEU A 276 -24.57 -5.71 -16.05
N LEU A 277 -24.03 -6.88 -16.37
CA LEU A 277 -22.73 -6.91 -17.04
C LEU A 277 -22.98 -6.54 -18.51
N PRO A 278 -22.22 -5.60 -19.10
CA PRO A 278 -22.16 -5.45 -20.55
C PRO A 278 -21.94 -6.83 -21.16
N GLU A 279 -22.55 -7.11 -22.33
CA GLU A 279 -22.37 -8.37 -23.03
C GLU A 279 -20.93 -8.87 -22.96
N ALA A 280 -20.76 -10.19 -22.86
CA ALA A 280 -19.57 -10.95 -22.53
C ALA A 280 -18.35 -10.77 -23.47
N SER A 281 -18.18 -9.63 -24.12
CA SER A 281 -17.28 -9.42 -25.26
C SER A 281 -15.99 -8.65 -24.94
N VAL A 282 -15.76 -8.11 -23.75
CA VAL A 282 -14.47 -7.43 -23.46
C VAL A 282 -14.01 -7.62 -22.00
N TYR A 283 -13.59 -8.84 -21.64
CA TYR A 283 -12.69 -8.98 -20.48
C TYR A 283 -11.25 -8.68 -20.94
N PRO A 284 -10.50 -7.84 -20.21
CA PRO A 284 -9.10 -7.62 -20.51
C PRO A 284 -8.35 -8.95 -20.36
N LYS A 285 -7.26 -9.13 -21.11
CA LYS A 285 -6.36 -10.26 -20.85
C LYS A 285 -5.74 -10.03 -19.47
N LEU A 286 -6.23 -10.77 -18.47
CA LEU A 286 -5.85 -10.61 -17.07
C LEU A 286 -4.83 -11.66 -16.64
N GLN A 287 -3.70 -11.21 -16.10
CA GLN A 287 -2.82 -12.02 -15.30
C GLN A 287 -3.34 -12.01 -13.86
N CYS A 288 -4.10 -13.04 -13.49
CA CYS A 288 -4.46 -13.24 -12.09
C CYS A 288 -3.31 -13.95 -11.40
N VAL A 289 -2.78 -13.34 -10.34
CA VAL A 289 -1.65 -13.89 -9.61
C VAL A 289 -2.13 -14.42 -8.27
N PHE A 290 -2.11 -15.76 -8.14
CA PHE A 290 -2.32 -16.44 -6.86
C PHE A 290 -1.08 -16.21 -6.01
N GLY A 291 -1.17 -15.49 -4.90
CA GLY A 291 -0.07 -15.42 -3.95
C GLY A 291 -0.53 -16.08 -2.66
N ALA A 292 -0.09 -17.30 -2.39
CA ALA A 292 0.03 -17.69 -0.98
C ALA A 292 1.16 -16.84 -0.41
N CYS A 293 0.86 -15.91 0.51
CA CYS A 293 1.89 -15.42 1.41
C CYS A 293 2.20 -16.56 2.37
N ASP A 294 3.14 -17.44 2.01
CA ASP A 294 3.72 -18.32 3.03
C ASP A 294 4.69 -17.47 3.86
N TYR A 295 4.25 -17.20 5.09
CA TYR A 295 5.02 -16.48 6.10
C TYR A 295 6.10 -17.43 6.65
N GLY A 296 7.22 -17.53 5.96
CA GLY A 296 8.38 -18.27 6.44
C GLY A 296 9.24 -17.41 7.36
N SER A 297 9.42 -17.82 8.62
CA SER A 297 10.54 -17.34 9.45
C SER A 297 11.83 -17.90 8.88
N VAL A 298 12.52 -17.14 8.02
CA VAL A 298 13.88 -17.51 7.62
C VAL A 298 14.82 -16.99 8.71
N ARG A 299 15.60 -17.90 9.33
CA ARG A 299 16.64 -17.54 10.31
C ARG A 299 17.49 -16.38 9.75
N GLY A 300 17.60 -15.29 10.51
CA GLY A 300 18.39 -14.11 10.13
C GLY A 300 17.62 -12.83 9.84
N GLY A 301 16.33 -12.73 10.18
CA GLY A 301 15.56 -11.48 10.04
C GLY A 301 15.14 -11.16 8.59
N ILE A 302 15.30 -12.12 7.68
CA ILE A 302 14.76 -12.02 6.32
C ILE A 302 13.32 -12.52 6.38
N TRP A 303 12.39 -11.56 6.36
CA TRP A 303 11.00 -11.85 6.08
C TRP A 303 10.88 -12.27 4.63
N CYS A 304 10.83 -13.57 4.37
CA CYS A 304 10.59 -14.11 3.05
C CYS A 304 9.11 -14.46 2.97
N ALA A 305 8.30 -13.51 2.50
CA ALA A 305 7.07 -13.94 1.86
C ALA A 305 7.48 -14.62 0.56
N SER A 306 7.50 -15.95 0.59
CA SER A 306 7.49 -16.73 -0.63
C SER A 306 6.14 -16.48 -1.27
N PHE A 307 6.08 -15.51 -2.17
CA PHE A 307 4.94 -15.29 -3.05
C PHE A 307 4.98 -16.39 -4.12
N GLY A 308 4.49 -17.57 -3.76
CA GLY A 308 4.27 -18.65 -4.72
C GLY A 308 3.04 -18.31 -5.54
N GLY A 309 3.23 -18.07 -6.84
CA GLY A 309 2.13 -17.80 -7.76
C GLY A 309 2.45 -18.17 -9.19
N VAL A 310 1.42 -18.64 -9.90
CA VAL A 310 1.52 -19.02 -11.31
C VAL A 310 1.25 -17.78 -12.16
N ARG A 311 2.26 -17.32 -12.91
CA ARG A 311 2.02 -16.42 -14.03
C ARG A 311 1.36 -17.25 -15.13
N TYR A 312 0.16 -16.83 -15.47
CA TYR A 312 -0.67 -17.50 -16.45
C TYR A 312 -0.63 -16.59 -17.70
N ASP A 313 -0.17 -17.11 -18.85
CA ASP A 313 0.13 -16.31 -20.07
C ASP A 313 -0.86 -16.55 -21.25
N GLY A 314 -1.85 -17.43 -21.14
CA GLY A 314 -2.92 -17.61 -22.15
C GLY A 314 -4.13 -16.71 -21.90
N GLY A 315 -4.53 -15.85 -22.83
CA GLY A 315 -5.58 -14.82 -22.60
C GLY A 315 -6.77 -15.27 -21.73
N TYR A 316 -6.88 -14.73 -20.51
CA TYR A 316 -7.84 -15.21 -19.51
C TYR A 316 -9.19 -14.52 -19.64
N THR A 317 -10.17 -15.33 -19.99
CA THR A 317 -11.59 -15.16 -19.69
C THR A 317 -11.87 -15.65 -18.25
N LEU A 318 -13.13 -15.55 -17.82
CA LEU A 318 -13.64 -15.98 -16.52
C LEU A 318 -13.21 -17.35 -16.00
N ASP A 319 -12.83 -18.26 -16.89
CA ASP A 319 -12.40 -19.61 -16.52
C ASP A 319 -11.07 -19.60 -15.77
N GLY A 320 -10.21 -18.59 -15.97
CA GLY A 320 -9.00 -18.38 -15.16
C GLY A 320 -9.30 -18.07 -13.69
N VAL A 321 -10.30 -17.22 -13.44
CA VAL A 321 -10.74 -16.91 -12.08
C VAL A 321 -11.37 -18.15 -11.42
N LYS A 322 -12.12 -18.97 -12.17
CA LYS A 322 -12.70 -20.24 -11.68
C LYS A 322 -11.62 -21.26 -11.31
N SER A 323 -10.53 -21.35 -12.06
CA SER A 323 -9.40 -22.25 -11.76
C SER A 323 -8.72 -21.87 -10.44
N VAL A 324 -8.39 -20.59 -10.32
CA VAL A 324 -7.85 -19.91 -9.12
C VAL A 324 -8.72 -20.20 -7.88
N ALA A 325 -10.03 -19.98 -7.97
CA ALA A 325 -10.93 -20.12 -6.83
C ALA A 325 -11.12 -21.58 -6.36
N ARG A 326 -10.87 -22.57 -7.22
CA ARG A 326 -10.98 -24.00 -6.90
C ARG A 326 -9.70 -24.59 -6.31
N GLY A 327 -8.64 -23.80 -6.14
CA GLY A 327 -7.37 -24.26 -5.55
C GLY A 327 -6.66 -25.36 -6.34
N ARG A 328 -6.95 -25.51 -7.63
CA ARG A 328 -6.29 -26.51 -8.49
C ARG A 328 -5.17 -25.82 -9.28
N PRO A 329 -3.89 -26.18 -9.07
CA PRO A 329 -2.90 -25.93 -10.09
C PRO A 329 -3.25 -26.79 -11.31
N THR A 330 -3.25 -26.20 -12.51
CA THR A 330 -3.16 -26.99 -13.74
C THR A 330 -1.71 -27.19 -14.10
#